data_AF-A0A538P274-F1
#
_entry.id   AF-A0A538P274-F1
#
_cell.length_a   1.000
_cell.length_b   1.000
_cell.length_c   1.000
_cell.angle_alpha   90.00
_cell.angle_beta   90.00
_cell.angle_gamma   90.00
#
_symmetry.space_group_name_H-M   'P 1'
#
loop_
_entity.id
_entity.type
_entity.pdbx_description
1 polymer ?
#
loop_
_entity_poly.entity_id
_entity_poly.type
_entity_poly.pdbx_seq_one_letter_code
_entity_poly.pdbx_strand_id
1 'polypeptide(L)'
;MRNPFEYGGVVSGEAFCNRQKELADLRRAMENAEKLFVFSERRYGKTSLVHGALGKILSRPTSIFGRRIAKRPSSLLWPAPSPSR
;
A
#
# COMPACT_ATOMS: atom_id res chain seq x y z
N MET A 1 16.30 31.04 12.80
CA MET A 1 16.61 29.72 12.22
C MET A 1 15.49 28.78 12.63
N ARG A 2 14.77 28.15 11.70
CA ARG A 2 13.64 27.26 12.01
C ARG A 2 14.18 25.85 12.24
N ASN A 3 13.72 25.19 13.29
CA ASN A 3 14.12 23.81 13.59
C ASN A 3 13.71 22.89 12.42
N PRO A 4 14.66 22.16 11.78
CA PRO A 4 14.35 21.24 10.68
C PRO A 4 13.82 19.88 11.15
N PHE A 5 13.86 19.57 12.45
CA PHE A 5 13.40 18.29 12.98
C PHE A 5 11.91 18.32 13.32
N GLU A 6 11.13 17.56 12.56
CA GLU A 6 9.72 17.31 12.87
C GLU A 6 9.57 16.00 13.65
N TYR A 7 8.90 16.07 14.81
CA TYR A 7 8.66 14.92 15.69
C TYR A 7 7.17 14.56 15.69
N GLY A 8 6.87 13.26 15.79
CA GLY A 8 5.51 12.75 16.01
C GLY A 8 4.61 12.63 14.78
N GLY A 9 5.09 13.01 13.58
CA GLY A 9 4.32 12.98 12.33
C GLY A 9 4.79 11.94 11.31
N VAL A 10 3.94 11.68 10.31
CA VAL A 10 4.32 10.96 9.09
C VAL A 10 5.08 11.92 8.20
N VAL A 11 6.39 11.69 8.08
CA VAL A 11 7.29 12.54 7.29
C VAL A 11 7.08 12.32 5.80
N SER A 12 7.02 13.41 5.02
CA SER A 12 6.87 13.40 3.55
C SER A 12 7.78 14.45 2.90
N GLY A 13 8.02 14.33 1.59
CA GLY A 13 8.77 15.36 0.83
C GLY A 13 10.26 15.40 1.15
N GLU A 14 10.81 16.61 1.35
CA GLU A 14 12.24 16.87 1.57
C GLU A 14 12.77 16.31 2.91
N ALA A 15 11.90 16.09 3.89
CA ALA A 15 12.28 15.51 5.17
C ALA A 15 12.43 13.97 5.11
N PHE A 16 12.07 13.32 3.99
CA PHE A 16 12.22 11.88 3.78
C PHE A 16 13.50 11.57 2.98
N CYS A 17 14.60 11.33 3.68
CA CYS A 17 15.91 11.10 3.08
C CYS A 17 16.25 9.61 2.86
N ASN A 18 17.04 9.31 1.83
CA ASN A 18 17.79 8.05 1.64
C ASN A 18 16.99 6.72 1.64
N ARG A 19 15.95 6.60 0.78
CA ARG A 19 15.17 5.36 0.59
C ARG A 19 14.68 5.15 -0.85
N GLN A 20 15.48 5.56 -1.84
CA GLN A 20 15.05 5.52 -3.24
C GLN A 20 14.88 4.09 -3.77
N LYS A 21 15.73 3.16 -3.32
CA LYS A 21 15.66 1.75 -3.75
C LYS A 21 14.38 1.09 -3.22
N GLU A 22 14.11 1.23 -1.94
CA GLU A 22 12.92 0.65 -1.30
C GLU A 22 11.63 1.26 -1.86
N LEU A 23 11.62 2.56 -2.18
CA LEU A 23 10.50 3.19 -2.88
C LEU A 23 10.32 2.60 -4.29
N ALA A 24 11.40 2.33 -5.02
CA ALA A 24 11.32 1.72 -6.34
C ALA A 24 10.81 0.27 -6.28
N ASP A 25 11.26 -0.50 -5.30
CA ASP A 25 10.83 -1.89 -5.07
C ASP A 25 9.35 -1.94 -4.67
N LEU A 26 8.93 -1.08 -3.72
CA LEU A 26 7.52 -0.95 -3.34
C LEU A 26 6.66 -0.53 -4.53
N ARG A 27 7.12 0.41 -5.35
CA ARG A 27 6.40 0.85 -6.55
C ARG A 27 6.20 -0.31 -7.53
N ARG A 28 7.28 -1.04 -7.84
CA ARG A 28 7.24 -2.17 -8.78
C ARG A 28 6.25 -3.24 -8.31
N ALA A 29 6.30 -3.57 -7.04
CA ALA A 29 5.40 -4.57 -6.48
C ALA A 29 3.94 -4.09 -6.41
N MET A 30 3.69 -2.80 -6.17
CA MET A 30 2.35 -2.21 -6.29
C MET A 30 1.82 -2.25 -7.73
N GLU A 31 2.67 -1.96 -8.72
CA GLU A 31 2.34 -2.08 -10.16
C GLU A 31 1.98 -3.52 -10.54
N ASN A 32 2.67 -4.50 -9.93
CA ASN A 32 2.41 -5.92 -10.13
C ASN A 32 1.26 -6.49 -9.27
N ALA A 33 0.63 -5.68 -8.42
CA ALA A 33 -0.37 -6.10 -7.43
C ALA A 33 0.10 -7.26 -6.52
N GLU A 34 1.39 -7.25 -6.16
CA GLU A 34 2.02 -8.25 -5.29
C GLU A 34 1.74 -7.97 -3.81
N LYS A 35 1.84 -9.01 -2.97
CA LYS A 35 1.80 -8.88 -1.50
C LYS A 35 3.22 -8.72 -0.97
N LEU A 36 3.45 -7.68 -0.17
CA LEU A 36 4.75 -7.35 0.40
C LEU A 36 4.67 -7.20 1.91
N PHE A 37 5.80 -7.49 2.57
CA PHE A 37 6.00 -7.21 3.99
C PHE A 37 7.11 -6.16 4.16
N VAL A 38 6.84 -5.12 4.95
CA VAL A 38 7.83 -4.09 5.29
C VAL A 38 8.25 -4.27 6.74
N PHE A 39 9.49 -4.68 6.97
CA PHE A 39 10.05 -4.89 8.31
C PHE A 39 11.23 -3.93 8.58
N SER A 40 11.31 -3.45 9.83
CA SER A 40 12.45 -2.69 10.38
C SER A 40 12.18 -2.40 11.87
N GLU A 41 13.08 -1.69 12.56
CA GLU A 41 12.92 -1.30 13.96
C GLU A 41 11.84 -0.22 14.22
N ARG A 42 11.48 0.05 15.48
CA ARG A 42 10.53 1.13 15.81
C ARG A 42 11.10 2.48 15.33
N ARG A 43 10.22 3.37 14.85
CA ARG A 43 10.55 4.74 14.39
C ARG A 43 11.44 4.85 13.14
N TYR A 44 11.73 3.76 12.43
CA TYR A 44 12.46 3.77 11.15
C TYR A 44 11.68 4.36 9.96
N GLY A 45 10.49 4.92 10.18
CA GLY A 45 9.72 5.57 9.12
C GLY A 45 9.02 4.63 8.13
N LYS A 46 8.72 3.37 8.51
CA LYS A 46 7.99 2.42 7.64
C LYS A 46 6.66 2.98 7.12
N THR A 47 5.88 3.59 8.01
CA THR A 47 4.59 4.20 7.67
C THR A 47 4.80 5.33 6.67
N SER A 48 5.76 6.21 6.94
CA SER A 48 6.16 7.30 6.04
C SER A 48 6.61 6.81 4.66
N LEU A 49 7.36 5.70 4.60
CA LEU A 49 7.80 5.08 3.35
C LEU A 49 6.60 4.63 2.49
N VAL A 50 5.63 3.96 3.09
CA VAL A 50 4.42 3.49 2.38
C VAL A 50 3.57 4.66 1.90
N HIS A 51 3.38 5.70 2.73
CA HIS A 51 2.66 6.90 2.31
C HIS A 51 3.35 7.63 1.15
N GLY A 52 4.68 7.72 1.19
CA GLY A 52 5.47 8.29 0.08
C GLY A 52 5.34 7.49 -1.22
N ALA A 53 5.33 6.15 -1.14
CA ALA A 53 5.11 5.29 -2.31
C ALA A 53 3.70 5.47 -2.91
N LEU A 54 2.66 5.50 -2.06
CA LEU A 54 1.28 5.70 -2.49
C LEU A 54 1.07 7.07 -3.15
N GLY A 55 1.63 8.13 -2.57
CA GLY A 55 1.53 9.48 -3.12
C GLY A 55 2.16 9.59 -4.52
N LYS A 56 3.25 8.86 -4.80
CA LYS A 56 3.90 8.84 -6.12
C LYS A 56 3.13 8.07 -7.18
N ILE A 57 2.35 7.08 -6.79
CA ILE A 57 1.53 6.28 -7.72
C ILE A 57 0.24 7.03 -8.07
N LEU A 58 -0.42 7.62 -7.07
CA LEU A 58 -1.68 8.33 -7.26
C LEU A 58 -1.52 9.63 -8.06
N SER A 59 -0.34 10.26 -8.02
CA SER A 59 -0.02 11.45 -8.82
C SER A 59 0.19 11.15 -10.30
N ARG A 60 0.30 9.88 -10.70
CA ARG A 60 0.19 9.49 -12.11
C ARG A 60 -1.29 9.25 -12.42
N PRO A 61 -1.84 9.77 -13.52
CA PRO A 61 -3.13 9.30 -14.00
C PRO A 61 -2.97 7.83 -14.35
N THR A 62 -3.32 6.96 -13.41
CA THR A 62 -3.19 5.53 -13.59
C THR A 62 -4.32 5.16 -14.52
N SER A 63 -3.96 4.87 -15.77
CA SER A 63 -4.84 4.25 -16.77
C SER A 63 -5.10 2.80 -16.36
N ILE A 64 -5.65 2.59 -15.16
CA ILE A 64 -6.17 1.31 -14.69
C ILE A 64 -7.69 1.42 -14.83
N PHE A 65 -8.13 1.56 -16.08
CA PHE A 65 -9.48 1.23 -16.49
C PHE A 65 -9.39 -0.10 -17.22
N GLY A 66 -9.75 -1.19 -16.54
CA GLY A 66 -9.84 -2.49 -17.21
C GLY A 66 -9.35 -3.72 -16.45
N ARG A 67 -9.38 -3.77 -15.11
CA ARG A 67 -9.58 -5.07 -14.45
C ARG A 67 -10.94 -5.07 -13.78
N ARG A 68 -11.91 -5.47 -14.60
CA ARG A 68 -13.24 -5.92 -14.21
C ARG A 68 -13.05 -6.85 -13.02
N ILE A 69 -13.34 -6.36 -11.80
CA ILE A 69 -13.64 -7.25 -10.68
C ILE A 69 -14.89 -7.99 -11.15
N ALA A 70 -14.71 -9.18 -11.71
CA ALA A 70 -15.81 -10.08 -11.98
C ALA A 70 -16.47 -10.30 -10.62
N LYS A 71 -17.63 -9.67 -10.41
CA LYS A 71 -18.50 -10.01 -9.30
C LYS A 71 -18.71 -11.51 -9.42
N ARG A 72 -18.15 -12.28 -8.48
CA ARG A 72 -18.47 -13.70 -8.33
C ARG A 72 -20.00 -13.80 -8.34
N PRO A 73 -20.60 -14.58 -9.23
CA PRO A 73 -22.04 -14.76 -9.21
C PRO A 73 -22.43 -15.33 -7.85
N SER A 74 -23.41 -14.71 -7.22
CA SER A 74 -23.99 -15.06 -5.92
C SER A 74 -24.78 -16.38 -5.94
N SER A 75 -24.50 -17.27 -6.90
CA SER A 75 -25.21 -18.54 -7.09
C SER A 75 -24.49 -19.76 -6.54
N LEU A 76 -23.30 -19.61 -5.95
CA LEU A 76 -22.73 -20.64 -5.08
C LEU A 76 -23.34 -20.51 -3.68
N LEU A 77 -24.63 -20.84 -3.61
CA LEU A 77 -25.34 -21.11 -2.37
C LEU A 77 -24.67 -22.35 -1.75
N TRP A 78 -23.97 -22.14 -0.64
CA TRP A 78 -23.55 -23.23 0.23
C TRP A 78 -24.78 -24.07 0.58
N PRO A 79 -24.79 -25.41 0.36
CA PRO A 79 -25.93 -26.20 0.76
C PRO A 79 -26.04 -26.14 2.29
N ALA A 80 -27.22 -25.74 2.78
CA ALA A 80 -27.52 -25.77 4.21
C ALA A 80 -27.35 -27.22 4.73
N PRO A 81 -26.75 -27.43 5.91
CA PRO A 81 -26.72 -28.76 6.50
C PRO A 81 -28.16 -29.20 6.81
N SER A 82 -28.55 -30.37 6.31
CA SER A 82 -29.86 -30.96 6.54
C SER A 82 -30.05 -31.23 8.04
N PRO A 83 -31.20 -30.92 8.64
CA PRO A 83 -31.46 -31.24 10.03
C PRO A 83 -31.58 -32.76 10.15
N SER A 84 -30.61 -33.39 10.82
CA SER A 84 -30.72 -34.78 11.28
C SER A 84 -31.85 -34.86 12.30
N ARG A 85 -32.78 -35.79 12.07
CA ARG A 85 -33.76 -36.26 13.03
C ARG A 85 -33.11 -36.84 14.28
#